data_AF-A0A7R9VPN9-F1
#
_entry.id   AF-A0A7R9VPN9-F1
#
_cell.length_a   1.000
_cell.length_b   1.000
_cell.length_c   1.000
_cell.angle_alpha   90.00
_cell.angle_beta   90.00
_cell.angle_gamma   90.00
#
_symmetry.space_group_name_H-M   'P 1'
#
loop_
_entity.id
_entity.type
_entity.pdbx_description
1 polymer ?
#
loop_
_entity_poly.entity_id
_entity_poly.type
_entity_poly.pdbx_seq_one_letter_code
_entity_poly.pdbx_strand_id
1 'polypeptide(L)'
;MWRPAPGLPDPKPEYSKGEMVLYCRPGRPPINATIVQVDRTTVPPQYGVEREGVDGIVFTELDRLRPRQPAHAPAAAASAGQLQFRYVYSPAYRSVQHLFEQCQATHDPNSIARLLQQAPYHVDSLLSMYDLYRHMGENAYAEECLARALYCLEMGWHAAFDVSTANVRMDFELEENRAMFTALFRHTQALSRQGCHRSALEVCKLLLALEPDDPMGALMLLDYLALRAGRHGWLREFTANFEGSRSLALLPNYAYSCALARLRQAQEEAKAGAPAVDQPSALELAVQAVLLHPAAVPALLAKLREGGSGRDAHWDTLMSRKLFSSAAAGSTSLQHLLNIYAERSGLLWKPPDALQLLRTAACLASELASGATAAAAAKATLRACGGDGDSGVAVAAADVEAAALAAHGLRAEDWACVRRDAFPEAGENEFRHLRLHDFSDAVAQLPRDELNAAMADGGAEGVEDAIADMQEQLMLQQQLAMAGGGGGAR
;
A
#
# COMPACT_ATOMS: atom_id res chain seq x y z
N MET A 1 -9.05 -0.46 -28.45
CA MET A 1 -9.32 -0.98 -29.81
C MET A 1 -7.99 -1.46 -30.38
N TRP A 2 -7.95 -2.63 -31.02
CA TRP A 2 -6.72 -3.38 -31.28
C TRP A 2 -6.59 -3.78 -32.75
N ARG A 3 -5.48 -3.38 -33.39
CA ARG A 3 -4.65 -4.11 -34.37
C ARG A 3 -3.70 -3.12 -35.08
N PRO A 4 -2.38 -3.34 -35.12
CA PRO A 4 -1.50 -2.61 -36.03
C PRO A 4 -1.64 -3.15 -37.46
N ALA A 5 -1.51 -2.27 -38.46
CA ALA A 5 -1.42 -2.67 -39.86
C ALA A 5 0.04 -3.05 -40.21
N PRO A 6 0.29 -4.08 -41.03
CA PRO A 6 1.64 -4.47 -41.41
C PRO A 6 2.16 -3.69 -42.63
N GLY A 7 3.43 -3.30 -42.61
CA GLY A 7 4.19 -3.04 -43.84
C GLY A 7 4.58 -1.59 -44.18
N LEU A 8 5.32 -0.91 -43.30
CA LEU A 8 6.34 0.05 -43.75
C LEU A 8 7.72 -0.41 -43.26
N PRO A 9 8.79 -0.23 -44.06
CA PRO A 9 10.16 -0.50 -43.61
C PRO A 9 10.65 0.63 -42.70
N ASP A 10 11.19 0.28 -41.53
CA ASP A 10 11.82 1.25 -40.64
C ASP A 10 13.07 1.86 -41.33
N PRO A 11 13.15 3.20 -41.48
CA PRO A 11 14.40 3.85 -41.81
C PRO A 11 15.30 3.80 -40.57
N LYS A 12 16.28 2.88 -40.56
CA LYS A 12 17.34 2.86 -39.52
C LYS A 12 18.09 4.20 -39.56
N PRO A 13 18.08 5.01 -38.49
CA PRO A 13 19.00 6.12 -38.38
C PRO A 13 20.32 5.58 -37.84
N GLU A 14 21.41 5.80 -38.56
CA GLU A 14 22.76 5.62 -38.01
C GLU A 14 23.03 6.80 -37.05
N TYR A 15 23.07 6.51 -35.75
CA TYR A 15 23.48 7.48 -34.73
C TYR A 15 24.90 7.20 -34.28
N SER A 16 25.74 8.24 -34.22
CA SER A 16 27.09 8.13 -33.72
C SER A 16 27.13 8.19 -32.18
N LYS A 17 28.11 7.52 -31.57
CA LYS A 17 28.21 7.35 -30.11
C LYS A 17 28.56 8.67 -29.43
N GLY A 18 27.54 9.43 -29.05
CA GLY A 18 27.65 10.74 -28.39
C GLY A 18 26.64 11.80 -28.86
N GLU A 19 25.80 11.51 -29.86
CA GLU A 19 24.78 12.46 -30.32
C GLU A 19 23.55 12.53 -29.38
N MET A 20 23.33 13.71 -28.79
CA MET A 20 22.13 14.03 -28.01
C MET A 20 20.93 14.26 -28.95
N VAL A 21 20.07 13.25 -29.11
CA VAL A 21 18.85 13.38 -29.93
C VAL A 21 17.72 14.01 -29.12
N LEU A 22 17.59 15.33 -29.22
CA LEU A 22 16.56 16.13 -28.54
C LEU A 22 15.16 15.91 -29.15
N TYR A 23 14.36 15.01 -28.58
CA TYR A 23 12.96 14.83 -28.96
C TYR A 23 12.02 15.83 -28.27
N CYS A 24 12.03 17.09 -28.72
CA CYS A 24 10.94 18.01 -28.43
C CYS A 24 9.69 17.61 -29.24
N ARG A 25 8.54 17.39 -28.59
CA ARG A 25 7.25 17.35 -29.31
C ARG A 25 7.07 18.71 -30.02
N PRO A 26 6.84 18.76 -31.35
CA PRO A 26 6.74 20.03 -32.05
C PRO A 26 5.54 20.86 -31.55
N GLY A 27 5.80 22.09 -31.12
CA GLY A 27 4.76 23.07 -30.76
C GLY A 27 4.60 23.41 -29.27
N ARG A 28 5.43 22.91 -28.35
CA ARG A 28 5.47 23.41 -26.95
C ARG A 28 6.82 24.08 -26.65
N PRO A 29 6.86 25.27 -26.02
CA PRO A 29 8.11 25.91 -25.62
C PRO A 29 8.80 25.08 -24.51
N PRO A 30 10.13 25.01 -24.48
CA PRO A 30 10.85 24.37 -23.38
C PRO A 30 10.62 25.17 -22.09
N ILE A 31 10.05 24.52 -21.07
CA ILE A 31 10.03 25.06 -19.72
C ILE A 31 11.45 24.86 -19.16
N ASN A 32 12.06 25.90 -18.59
CA ASN A 32 13.45 25.87 -18.07
C ASN A 32 13.71 24.84 -16.92
N ALA A 33 12.68 24.10 -16.52
CA ALA A 33 12.75 22.95 -15.62
C ALA A 33 12.62 21.63 -16.40
N THR A 34 13.28 21.49 -17.55
CA THR A 34 13.31 20.22 -18.27
C THR A 34 14.03 19.19 -17.41
N ILE A 35 13.28 18.21 -16.92
CA ILE A 35 13.86 16.93 -16.56
C ILE A 35 14.16 16.23 -17.87
N VAL A 36 15.43 16.23 -18.23
CA VAL A 36 15.93 15.82 -19.53
C VAL A 36 15.90 14.30 -19.60
N GLN A 37 15.24 13.78 -20.64
CA GLN A 37 15.46 12.46 -21.22
C GLN A 37 15.33 11.27 -20.28
N VAL A 38 14.21 10.55 -20.46
CA VAL A 38 14.03 9.23 -19.90
C VAL A 38 14.88 8.20 -20.67
N ASP A 39 16.07 7.94 -20.15
CA ASP A 39 17.20 7.36 -20.89
C ASP A 39 17.18 5.81 -20.92
N ARG A 40 17.39 5.21 -22.11
CA ARG A 40 17.33 3.74 -22.31
C ARG A 40 18.66 3.06 -21.93
N THR A 41 18.85 2.74 -20.66
CA THR A 41 20.00 1.94 -20.21
C THR A 41 19.80 0.45 -20.44
N THR A 42 20.66 -0.19 -21.24
CA THR A 42 20.75 -1.66 -21.37
C THR A 42 21.70 -2.31 -20.36
N VAL A 43 22.34 -1.50 -19.51
CA VAL A 43 23.23 -1.91 -18.43
C VAL A 43 23.00 -0.95 -17.27
N PRO A 44 22.63 -1.42 -16.05
CA PRO A 44 22.58 -0.55 -14.89
C PRO A 44 24.01 -0.07 -14.57
N PRO A 45 24.25 1.23 -14.35
CA PRO A 45 25.57 1.71 -13.96
C PRO A 45 25.94 1.17 -12.57
N GLN A 46 26.89 0.24 -12.51
CA GLN A 46 27.46 -0.26 -11.26
C GLN A 46 28.31 0.82 -10.57
N TYR A 47 27.70 1.74 -9.83
CA TYR A 47 28.45 2.69 -9.01
C TYR A 47 27.85 2.91 -7.63
N GLY A 48 28.59 2.45 -6.62
CA GLY A 48 28.65 3.18 -5.37
C GLY A 48 29.43 4.48 -5.64
N VAL A 49 28.78 5.62 -5.41
CA VAL A 49 29.52 6.83 -5.05
C VAL A 49 29.83 6.69 -3.57
N GLU A 50 31.10 6.40 -3.24
CA GLU A 50 31.61 6.75 -1.92
C GLU A 50 31.53 8.28 -1.83
N ARG A 51 30.55 8.79 -1.08
CA ARG A 51 30.60 10.18 -0.64
C ARG A 51 31.79 10.27 0.33
N GLU A 52 32.89 10.90 -0.09
CA GLU A 52 33.93 11.31 0.86
C GLU A 52 33.24 12.16 1.93
N GLY A 53 33.32 11.70 3.18
CA GLY A 53 32.57 12.29 4.28
C GLY A 53 33.04 13.70 4.57
N VAL A 54 32.23 14.69 4.22
CA VAL A 54 32.28 16.02 4.83
C VAL A 54 31.29 16.01 6.00
N ASP A 55 31.77 16.39 7.18
CA ASP A 55 31.03 16.29 8.44
C ASP A 55 29.63 16.93 8.37
N GLY A 56 28.61 16.21 8.83
CA GLY A 56 27.23 16.73 8.97
C GLY A 56 26.19 16.20 7.97
N ILE A 57 26.29 14.94 7.52
CA ILE A 57 25.25 14.32 6.69
C ILE A 57 23.96 14.16 7.53
N VAL A 58 22.93 14.95 7.20
CA VAL A 58 21.55 14.67 7.59
C VAL A 58 20.97 13.65 6.60
N PHE A 59 20.42 12.56 7.11
CA PHE A 59 19.74 11.55 6.30
C PHE A 59 18.35 12.07 5.90
N THR A 60 18.07 12.17 4.60
CA THR A 60 16.70 12.51 4.11
C THR A 60 15.77 11.29 4.22
N GLU A 61 14.46 11.50 4.37
CA GLU A 61 13.48 10.39 4.52
C GLU A 61 13.50 9.43 3.32
N LEU A 62 13.85 9.95 2.14
CA LEU A 62 13.97 9.21 0.89
C LEU A 62 15.02 8.09 0.92
N ASP A 63 16.01 8.16 1.82
CA ASP A 63 17.00 7.09 2.06
C ASP A 63 16.54 6.05 3.10
N ARG A 64 15.36 6.25 3.73
CA ARG A 64 14.73 5.29 4.65
C ARG A 64 13.82 4.29 3.93
N LEU A 65 13.49 4.53 2.66
CA LEU A 65 12.68 3.65 1.80
C LEU A 65 13.49 2.39 1.41
N ARG A 66 13.37 1.39 2.29
CA ARG A 66 14.10 0.10 2.35
C ARG A 66 15.57 0.23 2.77
N PRO A 67 16.06 -0.56 3.76
CA PRO A 67 17.49 -0.72 3.98
C PRO A 67 18.14 -1.35 2.74
N ARG A 68 19.24 -0.77 2.27
CA ARG A 68 20.07 -1.30 1.17
C ARG A 68 20.34 -2.80 1.36
N GLN A 69 19.71 -3.65 0.55
CA GLN A 69 20.05 -5.07 0.56
C GLN A 69 21.48 -5.25 0.03
N PRO A 70 22.31 -6.11 0.65
CA PRO A 70 23.64 -6.39 0.14
C PRO A 70 23.52 -7.11 -1.21
N ALA A 71 23.76 -6.36 -2.30
CA ALA A 71 23.85 -6.79 -3.69
C ALA A 71 23.23 -8.16 -3.99
N HIS A 72 21.89 -8.23 -3.97
CA HIS A 72 21.21 -9.38 -4.57
C HIS A 72 21.65 -9.48 -6.04
N ALA A 73 21.84 -10.70 -6.53
CA ALA A 73 22.26 -10.96 -7.91
C ALA A 73 21.45 -10.10 -8.90
N PRO A 74 22.09 -9.56 -9.96
CA PRO A 74 21.57 -8.44 -10.75
C PRO A 74 20.10 -8.64 -11.12
N ALA A 75 19.29 -7.63 -10.79
CA ALA A 75 17.83 -7.60 -10.90
C ALA A 75 17.36 -8.45 -12.09
N ALA A 76 16.58 -9.50 -11.78
CA ALA A 76 16.37 -10.68 -12.62
C ALA A 76 16.34 -10.33 -14.11
N ALA A 77 17.47 -10.65 -14.78
CA ALA A 77 17.91 -10.07 -16.05
C ALA A 77 16.76 -9.50 -16.91
N ALA A 78 16.60 -8.17 -16.87
CA ALA A 78 15.46 -7.42 -17.39
C ALA A 78 14.88 -8.08 -18.64
N SER A 79 13.69 -8.70 -18.48
CA SER A 79 13.13 -9.65 -19.45
C SER A 79 13.18 -9.05 -20.85
N ALA A 80 13.88 -9.70 -21.77
CA ALA A 80 14.34 -9.12 -23.03
C ALA A 80 13.21 -8.38 -23.80
N GLY A 81 13.17 -7.04 -23.66
CA GLY A 81 12.10 -6.19 -24.19
C GLY A 81 11.61 -5.08 -23.24
N GLN A 82 11.87 -5.16 -21.93
CA GLN A 82 11.57 -4.07 -20.99
C GLN A 82 12.55 -2.91 -21.16
N LEU A 83 12.01 -1.69 -21.28
CA LEU A 83 12.75 -0.43 -21.36
C LEU A 83 12.93 0.12 -19.95
N GLN A 84 14.19 0.27 -19.52
CA GLN A 84 14.54 1.02 -18.33
C GLN A 84 14.61 2.52 -18.64
N PHE A 85 14.30 3.32 -17.62
CA PHE A 85 14.02 4.74 -17.70
C PHE A 85 14.55 5.46 -16.44
N ARG A 86 15.14 6.64 -16.61
CA ARG A 86 15.60 7.51 -15.51
C ARG A 86 15.38 8.99 -15.86
N TYR A 87 15.14 9.83 -14.86
CA TYR A 87 15.14 11.27 -15.02
C TYR A 87 16.57 11.86 -14.97
N VAL A 88 16.87 12.90 -15.76
CA VAL A 88 18.17 13.60 -15.70
C VAL A 88 17.97 15.10 -15.55
N TYR A 89 18.41 15.68 -14.44
CA TYR A 89 18.28 17.12 -14.22
C TYR A 89 19.20 17.95 -15.12
N SER A 90 18.62 18.97 -15.78
CA SER A 90 19.39 19.99 -16.51
C SER A 90 20.30 20.80 -15.57
N PRO A 91 21.38 21.44 -16.04
CA PRO A 91 22.28 22.22 -15.17
C PRO A 91 21.57 23.34 -14.40
N ALA A 92 20.57 23.98 -15.01
CA ALA A 92 19.74 24.98 -14.34
C ALA A 92 18.87 24.35 -13.25
N TYR A 93 18.22 23.21 -13.52
CA TYR A 93 17.44 22.49 -12.52
C TYR A 93 18.32 22.03 -11.35
N ARG A 94 19.51 21.48 -11.62
CA ARG A 94 20.50 21.10 -10.58
C ARG A 94 20.89 22.27 -9.67
N SER A 95 21.02 23.48 -10.21
CA SER A 95 21.28 24.67 -9.37
C SER A 95 20.10 25.03 -8.46
N VAL A 96 18.85 24.78 -8.89
CA VAL A 96 17.66 24.97 -8.05
C VAL A 96 17.54 23.85 -7.02
N GLN A 97 17.87 22.60 -7.39
CA GLN A 97 17.91 21.45 -6.47
C GLN A 97 18.86 21.72 -5.29
N HIS A 98 20.08 22.18 -5.56
CA HIS A 98 21.04 22.53 -4.52
C HIS A 98 20.59 23.72 -3.65
N LEU A 99 19.84 24.68 -4.21
CA LEU A 99 19.22 25.75 -3.42
C LEU A 99 18.05 25.22 -2.56
N PHE A 100 17.31 24.22 -3.05
CA PHE A 100 16.26 23.56 -2.29
C PHE A 100 16.84 22.77 -1.10
N GLU A 101 17.89 21.98 -1.31
CA GLU A 101 18.64 21.28 -0.26
C GLU A 101 19.13 22.27 0.83
N GLN A 102 19.64 23.43 0.42
CA GLN A 102 20.00 24.50 1.36
C GLN A 102 18.79 25.07 2.12
N CYS A 103 17.66 25.32 1.45
CA CYS A 103 16.44 25.78 2.13
C CYS A 103 15.86 24.73 3.08
N GLN A 104 15.92 23.45 2.73
CA GLN A 104 15.50 22.33 3.58
C GLN A 104 16.35 22.26 4.85
N ALA A 105 17.67 22.40 4.73
CA ALA A 105 18.61 22.47 5.86
C ALA A 105 18.45 23.71 6.76
N THR A 106 17.67 24.73 6.36
CA THR A 106 17.31 25.86 7.24
C THR A 106 16.04 25.64 8.05
N HIS A 107 15.30 24.56 7.79
CA HIS A 107 14.02 24.24 8.44
C HIS A 107 12.96 25.37 8.39
N ASP A 108 13.08 26.33 7.44
CA ASP A 108 12.13 27.43 7.26
C ASP A 108 11.23 27.18 6.02
N PRO A 109 9.91 26.97 6.18
CA PRO A 109 8.99 26.79 5.04
C PRO A 109 8.93 28.03 4.16
N ASN A 110 9.15 29.23 4.71
CA ASN A 110 9.10 30.46 3.94
C ASN A 110 10.26 30.53 2.95
N SER A 111 11.37 29.87 3.23
CA SER A 111 12.51 29.79 2.32
C SER A 111 12.22 28.85 1.14
N ILE A 112 11.57 27.70 1.37
CA ILE A 112 11.04 26.84 0.29
C ILE A 112 9.97 27.57 -0.52
N ALA A 113 9.05 28.29 0.13
CA ALA A 113 8.01 29.07 -0.56
C ALA A 113 8.60 30.21 -1.41
N ARG A 114 9.64 30.91 -0.94
CA ARG A 114 10.39 31.90 -1.75
C ARG A 114 11.10 31.25 -2.93
N LEU A 115 11.71 30.08 -2.75
CA LEU A 115 12.34 29.34 -3.85
C LEU A 115 11.29 28.95 -4.90
N LEU A 116 10.10 28.50 -4.48
CA LEU A 116 9.00 28.16 -5.39
C LEU A 116 8.43 29.37 -6.14
N GLN A 117 8.51 30.58 -5.59
CA GLN A 117 8.20 31.82 -6.32
C GLN A 117 9.22 32.12 -7.45
N GLN A 118 10.48 31.74 -7.26
CA GLN A 118 11.56 31.93 -8.26
C GLN A 118 11.62 30.79 -9.28
N ALA A 119 11.31 29.56 -8.85
CA ALA A 119 11.30 28.35 -9.67
C ALA A 119 9.97 27.58 -9.53
N PRO A 120 8.87 28.03 -10.17
CA PRO A 120 7.51 27.48 -9.97
C PRO A 120 7.31 26.02 -10.38
N TYR A 121 8.29 25.40 -11.04
CA TYR A 121 8.26 24.05 -11.59
C TYR A 121 9.36 23.15 -11.00
N HIS A 122 9.90 23.51 -9.83
CA HIS A 122 10.80 22.64 -9.08
C HIS A 122 10.00 21.56 -8.34
N VAL A 123 10.19 20.29 -8.70
CA VAL A 123 9.32 19.18 -8.27
C VAL A 123 9.39 18.97 -6.76
N ASP A 124 10.58 18.89 -6.18
CA ASP A 124 10.74 18.54 -4.77
C ASP A 124 10.19 19.66 -3.86
N SER A 125 10.38 20.93 -4.25
CA SER A 125 9.74 22.05 -3.54
C SER A 125 8.22 22.05 -3.67
N LEU A 126 7.66 21.59 -4.79
CA LEU A 126 6.21 21.40 -4.93
C LEU A 126 5.70 20.27 -4.03
N LEU A 127 6.46 19.18 -3.89
CA LEU A 127 6.11 18.05 -3.02
C LEU A 127 6.18 18.44 -1.53
N SER A 128 7.27 19.07 -1.07
CA SER A 128 7.37 19.57 0.31
C SER A 128 6.27 20.58 0.66
N MET A 129 5.92 21.47 -0.28
CA MET A 129 4.81 22.42 -0.07
C MET A 129 3.45 21.72 -0.10
N TYR A 130 3.24 20.66 -0.90
CA TYR A 130 2.03 19.84 -0.89
C TYR A 130 1.78 19.23 0.49
N ASP A 131 2.79 18.59 1.08
CA ASP A 131 2.64 17.95 2.39
C ASP A 131 2.44 19.00 3.50
N LEU A 132 3.18 20.11 3.48
CA LEU A 132 2.92 21.25 4.39
C LEU A 132 1.49 21.81 4.27
N TYR A 133 0.98 22.04 3.06
CA TYR A 133 -0.38 22.52 2.85
C TYR A 133 -1.44 21.51 3.32
N ARG A 134 -1.20 20.20 3.19
CA ARG A 134 -2.07 19.16 3.76
C ARG A 134 -2.15 19.24 5.28
N HIS A 135 -1.02 19.38 5.96
CA HIS A 135 -0.99 19.46 7.42
C HIS A 135 -1.66 20.73 7.97
N MET A 136 -1.60 21.84 7.22
CA MET A 136 -2.36 23.06 7.52
C MET A 136 -3.87 22.95 7.21
N GLY A 137 -4.33 21.87 6.56
CA GLY A 137 -5.71 21.70 6.12
C GLY A 137 -6.05 22.44 4.81
N GLU A 138 -5.07 23.11 4.20
CA GLU A 138 -5.17 23.93 3.00
C GLU A 138 -5.16 23.07 1.71
N ASN A 139 -6.05 22.08 1.66
CA ASN A 139 -6.06 21.03 0.65
C ASN A 139 -6.11 21.54 -0.80
N ALA A 140 -6.75 22.69 -1.06
CA ALA A 140 -6.82 23.26 -2.41
C ALA A 140 -5.42 23.65 -2.95
N TYR A 141 -4.59 24.28 -2.12
CA TYR A 141 -3.22 24.65 -2.48
C TYR A 141 -2.30 23.43 -2.55
N ALA A 142 -2.53 22.43 -1.69
CA ALA A 142 -1.83 21.16 -1.76
C ALA A 142 -2.06 20.48 -3.13
N GLU A 143 -3.32 20.22 -3.50
CA GLU A 143 -3.65 19.54 -4.76
C GLU A 143 -3.16 20.32 -5.99
N GLU A 144 -3.10 21.67 -5.94
CA GLU A 144 -2.45 22.47 -7.01
C GLU A 144 -0.94 22.20 -7.10
N CYS A 145 -0.23 22.16 -5.96
CA CYS A 145 1.20 21.86 -5.94
C CYS A 145 1.49 20.45 -6.48
N LEU A 146 0.70 19.45 -6.07
CA LEU A 146 0.83 18.08 -6.56
C LEU A 146 0.52 17.97 -8.06
N ALA A 147 -0.54 18.61 -8.55
CA ALA A 147 -0.88 18.64 -9.97
C ALA A 147 0.22 19.30 -10.81
N ARG A 148 0.84 20.38 -10.28
CA ARG A 148 2.02 21.02 -10.90
C ARG A 148 3.23 20.09 -10.91
N ALA A 149 3.51 19.36 -9.83
CA ALA A 149 4.62 18.41 -9.75
C ALA A 149 4.46 17.29 -10.80
N LEU A 150 3.29 16.66 -10.85
CA LEU A 150 2.95 15.64 -11.85
C LEU A 150 3.04 16.17 -13.28
N TYR A 151 2.58 17.39 -13.54
CA TYR A 151 2.69 18.02 -14.85
C TYR A 151 4.16 18.20 -15.27
N CYS A 152 5.06 18.62 -14.36
CA CYS A 152 6.49 18.74 -14.66
C CYS A 152 7.12 17.40 -15.04
N LEU A 153 6.79 16.36 -14.27
CA LEU A 153 7.24 14.98 -14.49
C LEU A 153 6.73 14.44 -15.84
N GLU A 154 5.43 14.62 -16.14
CA GLU A 154 4.82 14.22 -17.42
C GLU A 154 5.46 14.94 -18.62
N MET A 155 5.81 16.23 -18.49
CA MET A 155 6.49 16.97 -19.56
C MET A 155 7.92 16.47 -19.82
N GLY A 156 8.53 15.75 -18.86
CA GLY A 156 9.82 15.08 -19.02
C GLY A 156 9.77 13.72 -19.72
N TRP A 157 8.58 13.15 -19.98
CA TRP A 157 8.44 11.80 -20.51
C TRP A 157 9.01 11.65 -21.94
N HIS A 158 9.83 10.61 -22.11
CA HIS A 158 10.37 10.21 -23.41
C HIS A 158 9.26 9.67 -24.31
N ALA A 159 9.38 9.84 -25.63
CA ALA A 159 8.33 9.42 -26.58
C ALA A 159 8.01 7.91 -26.57
N ALA A 160 8.94 7.08 -26.06
CA ALA A 160 8.74 5.64 -25.86
C ALA A 160 8.32 5.24 -24.43
N PHE A 161 8.12 6.20 -23.52
CA PHE A 161 7.56 5.95 -22.19
C PHE A 161 6.03 5.83 -22.33
N ASP A 162 5.55 4.60 -22.53
CA ASP A 162 4.14 4.32 -22.79
C ASP A 162 3.49 3.54 -21.64
N VAL A 163 2.86 4.31 -20.75
CA VAL A 163 2.06 3.84 -19.62
C VAL A 163 0.99 2.81 -20.05
N SER A 164 0.46 2.90 -21.28
CA SER A 164 -0.60 2.00 -21.75
C SER A 164 -0.11 0.57 -22.05
N THR A 165 1.19 0.39 -22.24
CA THR A 165 1.83 -0.93 -22.45
C THR A 165 2.52 -1.48 -21.21
N ALA A 166 2.50 -0.74 -20.09
CA ALA A 166 3.28 -1.01 -18.88
C ALA A 166 4.80 -1.15 -19.10
N ASN A 167 5.32 -0.73 -20.26
CA ASN A 167 6.75 -0.74 -20.56
C ASN A 167 7.39 0.59 -20.15
N VAL A 168 7.51 0.77 -18.83
CA VAL A 168 7.86 2.07 -18.18
C VAL A 168 8.83 1.90 -17.00
N ARG A 169 9.69 0.88 -17.01
CA ARG A 169 10.52 0.50 -15.84
C ARG A 169 11.43 1.62 -15.37
N MET A 170 11.30 2.02 -14.12
CA MET A 170 12.07 3.10 -13.49
C MET A 170 12.68 2.58 -12.20
N ASP A 171 13.93 2.95 -11.92
CA ASP A 171 14.70 2.47 -10.77
C ASP A 171 14.58 3.48 -9.62
N PHE A 172 13.99 3.07 -8.51
CA PHE A 172 13.77 3.91 -7.33
C PHE A 172 15.07 4.25 -6.57
N GLU A 173 16.13 3.45 -6.68
CA GLU A 173 17.41 3.72 -6.02
C GLU A 173 18.09 4.98 -6.57
N LEU A 174 17.71 5.44 -7.77
CA LEU A 174 18.17 6.70 -8.36
C LEU A 174 17.40 7.88 -7.74
N GLU A 175 18.14 8.77 -7.06
CA GLU A 175 17.60 9.97 -6.39
C GLU A 175 16.69 10.80 -7.32
N GLU A 176 17.06 11.00 -8.60
CA GLU A 176 16.25 11.76 -9.57
C GLU A 176 14.90 11.11 -9.93
N ASN A 177 14.74 9.80 -9.69
CA ASN A 177 13.51 9.07 -9.96
C ASN A 177 12.53 9.12 -8.79
N ARG A 178 13.02 9.23 -7.55
CA ARG A 178 12.18 9.10 -6.34
C ARG A 178 11.01 10.08 -6.31
N ALA A 179 11.22 11.31 -6.79
CA ALA A 179 10.18 12.34 -6.90
C ALA A 179 8.93 11.89 -7.68
N MET A 180 9.10 11.01 -8.67
CA MET A 180 8.01 10.41 -9.45
C MET A 180 7.19 9.40 -8.64
N PHE A 181 7.87 8.54 -7.88
CA PHE A 181 7.22 7.56 -7.01
C PHE A 181 6.45 8.28 -5.89
N THR A 182 7.06 9.27 -5.24
CA THR A 182 6.41 10.12 -4.24
C THR A 182 5.18 10.83 -4.83
N ALA A 183 5.32 11.52 -5.98
CA ALA A 183 4.21 12.23 -6.61
C ALA A 183 3.03 11.29 -6.97
N LEU A 184 3.31 10.13 -7.57
CA LEU A 184 2.28 9.15 -7.93
C LEU A 184 1.62 8.50 -6.70
N PHE A 185 2.38 8.22 -5.64
CA PHE A 185 1.84 7.65 -4.40
C PHE A 185 0.95 8.66 -3.66
N ARG A 186 1.41 9.90 -3.48
CA ARG A 186 0.60 10.99 -2.93
C ARG A 186 -0.65 11.27 -3.77
N HIS A 187 -0.56 11.17 -5.10
CA HIS A 187 -1.72 11.29 -6.00
C HIS A 187 -2.71 10.13 -5.85
N THR A 188 -2.23 8.91 -5.63
CA THR A 188 -3.07 7.75 -5.33
C THR A 188 -3.85 7.96 -4.03
N GLN A 189 -3.20 8.48 -2.97
CA GLN A 189 -3.87 8.86 -1.73
C GLN A 189 -4.92 9.96 -1.96
N ALA A 190 -4.58 11.02 -2.69
CA ALA A 190 -5.47 12.13 -3.01
C ALA A 190 -6.74 11.68 -3.74
N LEU A 191 -6.58 10.91 -4.82
CA LEU A 191 -7.70 10.32 -5.57
C LEU A 191 -8.55 9.40 -4.69
N SER A 192 -7.94 8.65 -3.77
CA SER A 192 -8.67 7.79 -2.84
C SER A 192 -9.53 8.58 -1.85
N ARG A 193 -9.00 9.67 -1.27
CA ARG A 193 -9.75 10.60 -0.40
C ARG A 193 -10.91 11.28 -1.13
N GLN A 194 -10.73 11.62 -2.40
CA GLN A 194 -11.76 12.19 -3.28
C GLN A 194 -12.84 11.17 -3.71
N GLY A 195 -12.68 9.88 -3.37
CA GLY A 195 -13.59 8.80 -3.77
C GLY A 195 -13.36 8.28 -5.20
N CYS A 196 -12.34 8.78 -5.90
CA CYS A 196 -11.95 8.38 -7.25
C CYS A 196 -11.17 7.06 -7.27
N HIS A 197 -11.64 6.04 -6.53
CA HIS A 197 -10.93 4.78 -6.28
C HIS A 197 -10.53 4.03 -7.55
N ARG A 198 -11.32 4.13 -8.63
CA ARG A 198 -10.97 3.52 -9.92
C ARG A 198 -9.76 4.18 -10.57
N SER A 199 -9.63 5.50 -10.49
CA SER A 199 -8.44 6.22 -10.98
C SER A 199 -7.23 5.93 -10.09
N ALA A 200 -7.41 5.99 -8.76
CA ALA A 200 -6.38 5.63 -7.80
C ALA A 200 -5.83 4.21 -8.04
N LEU A 201 -6.70 3.23 -8.34
CA LEU A 201 -6.28 1.87 -8.66
C LEU A 201 -5.38 1.79 -9.91
N GLU A 202 -5.64 2.56 -10.96
CA GLU A 202 -4.78 2.56 -12.15
C GLU A 202 -3.44 3.30 -11.90
N VAL A 203 -3.41 4.33 -11.05
CA VAL A 203 -2.15 4.97 -10.61
C VAL A 203 -1.33 4.04 -9.71
N CYS A 204 -1.99 3.29 -8.82
CA CYS A 204 -1.37 2.27 -7.98
C CYS A 204 -0.74 1.13 -8.82
N LYS A 205 -1.41 0.70 -9.90
CA LYS A 205 -0.81 -0.24 -10.88
C LYS A 205 0.36 0.38 -11.65
N LEU A 206 0.33 1.68 -11.94
CA LEU A 206 1.44 2.36 -12.59
C LEU A 206 2.70 2.32 -11.70
N LEU A 207 2.58 2.53 -10.38
CA LEU A 207 3.72 2.37 -9.45
C LEU A 207 4.37 0.98 -9.59
N LEU A 208 3.57 -0.09 -9.62
CA LEU A 208 4.06 -1.47 -9.82
C LEU A 208 4.59 -1.76 -11.25
N ALA A 209 4.15 -0.97 -12.23
CA ALA A 209 4.67 -0.98 -13.60
C ALA A 209 6.01 -0.22 -13.72
N LEU A 210 6.23 0.81 -12.90
CA LEU A 210 7.56 1.42 -12.74
C LEU A 210 8.51 0.42 -12.08
N GLU A 211 8.16 -0.12 -10.91
CA GLU A 211 9.01 -1.03 -10.14
C GLU A 211 8.22 -2.18 -9.48
N PRO A 212 8.51 -3.47 -9.79
CA PRO A 212 7.82 -4.62 -9.19
C PRO A 212 8.09 -4.84 -7.71
N ASP A 213 9.27 -4.44 -7.24
CA ASP A 213 9.74 -4.68 -5.86
C ASP A 213 9.04 -3.79 -4.83
N ASP A 214 8.17 -2.87 -5.30
CA ASP A 214 7.24 -2.05 -4.53
C ASP A 214 7.85 -1.23 -3.38
N PRO A 215 8.80 -0.32 -3.68
CA PRO A 215 9.49 0.50 -2.67
C PRO A 215 8.55 1.43 -1.88
N MET A 216 7.39 1.77 -2.44
CA MET A 216 6.36 2.62 -1.80
C MET A 216 5.28 1.83 -1.05
N GLY A 217 5.31 0.49 -1.07
CA GLY A 217 4.26 -0.34 -0.46
C GLY A 217 2.87 -0.18 -1.10
N ALA A 218 2.79 0.13 -2.39
CA ALA A 218 1.55 0.25 -3.15
C ALA A 218 0.69 -1.04 -3.09
N LEU A 219 1.32 -2.23 -2.96
CA LEU A 219 0.62 -3.51 -2.73
C LEU A 219 -0.20 -3.51 -1.44
N MET A 220 0.11 -2.68 -0.45
CA MET A 220 -0.67 -2.57 0.80
C MET A 220 -1.93 -1.70 0.66
N LEU A 221 -2.06 -0.98 -0.46
CA LEU A 221 -3.18 -0.08 -0.78
C LEU A 221 -4.07 -0.64 -1.91
N LEU A 222 -3.49 -1.45 -2.81
CA LEU A 222 -4.12 -1.95 -4.03
C LEU A 222 -5.39 -2.76 -3.77
N ASP A 223 -5.44 -3.59 -2.74
CA ASP A 223 -6.60 -4.43 -2.41
C ASP A 223 -7.81 -3.59 -1.96
N TYR A 224 -7.59 -2.61 -1.09
CA TYR A 224 -8.60 -1.63 -0.69
C TYR A 224 -9.15 -0.87 -1.90
N LEU A 225 -8.28 -0.38 -2.78
CA LEU A 225 -8.67 0.35 -3.97
C LEU A 225 -9.46 -0.52 -4.94
N ALA A 226 -9.08 -1.79 -5.12
CA ALA A 226 -9.77 -2.73 -5.99
C ALA A 226 -11.18 -3.06 -5.47
N LEU A 227 -11.34 -3.28 -4.16
CA LEU A 227 -12.65 -3.44 -3.53
C LEU A 227 -13.52 -2.19 -3.69
N ARG A 228 -12.98 -1.00 -3.38
CA ARG A 228 -13.71 0.28 -3.49
C ARG A 228 -14.04 0.68 -4.93
N ALA A 229 -13.27 0.22 -5.91
CA ALA A 229 -13.53 0.39 -7.33
C ALA A 229 -14.47 -0.67 -7.94
N GLY A 230 -14.96 -1.63 -7.15
CA GLY A 230 -15.82 -2.72 -7.62
C GLY A 230 -15.13 -3.73 -8.54
N ARG A 231 -13.79 -3.85 -8.46
CA ARG A 231 -12.97 -4.72 -9.32
C ARG A 231 -12.70 -6.08 -8.66
N HIS A 232 -13.74 -6.68 -8.08
CA HIS A 232 -13.67 -7.89 -7.25
C HIS A 232 -13.00 -9.09 -7.95
N GLY A 233 -13.41 -9.38 -9.19
CA GLY A 233 -12.84 -10.48 -9.98
C GLY A 233 -11.37 -10.26 -10.32
N TRP A 234 -11.04 -9.04 -10.75
CA TRP A 234 -9.64 -8.66 -11.05
C TRP A 234 -8.75 -8.77 -9.82
N LEU A 235 -9.22 -8.39 -8.62
CA LEU A 235 -8.44 -8.55 -7.39
C LEU A 235 -8.11 -10.01 -7.11
N ARG A 236 -9.08 -10.93 -7.27
CA ARG A 236 -8.86 -12.36 -7.05
C ARG A 236 -7.95 -12.98 -8.10
N GLU A 237 -8.12 -12.62 -9.38
CA GLU A 237 -7.23 -13.01 -10.47
C GLU A 237 -5.80 -12.50 -10.25
N PHE A 238 -5.65 -11.26 -9.77
CA PHE A 238 -4.35 -10.67 -9.44
C PHE A 238 -3.68 -11.42 -8.28
N THR A 239 -4.37 -11.61 -7.16
CA THR A 239 -3.84 -12.35 -5.99
C THR A 239 -3.43 -13.79 -6.34
N ALA A 240 -4.17 -14.47 -7.21
CA ALA A 240 -3.88 -15.84 -7.62
C ALA A 240 -2.70 -15.98 -8.60
N ASN A 241 -2.51 -14.99 -9.48
CA ASN A 241 -1.51 -15.01 -10.54
C ASN A 241 -0.32 -14.07 -10.29
N PHE A 242 -0.13 -13.59 -9.06
CA PHE A 242 0.96 -12.66 -8.74
C PHE A 242 2.31 -13.38 -8.63
N GLU A 243 3.16 -13.18 -9.63
CA GLU A 243 4.54 -13.66 -9.67
C GLU A 243 5.46 -12.67 -8.95
N GLY A 244 5.59 -12.80 -7.63
CA GLY A 244 6.50 -11.99 -6.82
C GLY A 244 7.14 -12.78 -5.68
N SER A 245 8.10 -12.14 -4.99
CA SER A 245 8.94 -12.76 -3.95
C SER A 245 8.17 -13.35 -2.76
N ARG A 246 6.93 -12.90 -2.54
CA ARG A 246 5.99 -13.48 -1.57
C ARG A 246 4.62 -13.63 -2.21
N SER A 247 3.91 -14.72 -1.90
CA SER A 247 2.53 -14.92 -2.33
C SER A 247 1.62 -13.91 -1.65
N LEU A 248 0.86 -13.13 -2.44
CA LEU A 248 -0.07 -12.14 -1.91
C LEU A 248 -1.14 -12.78 -1.01
N ALA A 249 -1.56 -14.01 -1.30
CA ALA A 249 -2.55 -14.74 -0.49
C ALA A 249 -2.11 -14.96 0.98
N LEU A 250 -0.81 -14.82 1.29
CA LEU A 250 -0.28 -14.92 2.65
C LEU A 250 -0.30 -13.58 3.41
N LEU A 251 -0.45 -12.44 2.73
CA LEU A 251 -0.55 -11.13 3.37
C LEU A 251 -1.94 -10.94 4.00
N PRO A 252 -2.03 -10.25 5.17
CA PRO A 252 -3.30 -10.08 5.86
C PRO A 252 -4.32 -9.29 5.03
N ASN A 253 -3.90 -8.25 4.32
CA ASN A 253 -4.80 -7.43 3.51
C ASN A 253 -5.46 -8.25 2.40
N TYR A 254 -4.68 -8.93 1.54
CA TYR A 254 -5.22 -9.73 0.45
C TYR A 254 -6.04 -10.94 0.93
N ALA A 255 -5.64 -11.63 1.99
CA ALA A 255 -6.39 -12.78 2.52
C ALA A 255 -7.84 -12.39 2.91
N TYR A 256 -7.99 -11.32 3.70
CA TYR A 256 -9.30 -10.82 4.11
C TYR A 256 -10.03 -10.11 2.96
N SER A 257 -9.34 -9.33 2.12
CA SER A 257 -9.95 -8.62 0.99
C SER A 257 -10.44 -9.56 -0.11
N CYS A 258 -9.83 -10.73 -0.30
CA CYS A 258 -10.36 -11.76 -1.20
C CYS A 258 -11.71 -12.34 -0.72
N ALA A 259 -11.91 -12.48 0.60
CA ALA A 259 -13.19 -12.90 1.17
C ALA A 259 -14.29 -11.86 0.92
N LEU A 260 -13.98 -10.56 1.13
CA LEU A 260 -14.89 -9.46 0.78
C LEU A 260 -15.18 -9.39 -0.72
N ALA A 261 -14.17 -9.60 -1.58
CA ALA A 261 -14.35 -9.64 -3.03
C ALA A 261 -15.33 -10.75 -3.44
N ARG A 262 -15.16 -11.97 -2.88
CA ARG A 262 -16.08 -13.09 -3.15
C ARG A 262 -17.49 -12.82 -2.64
N LEU A 263 -17.66 -12.17 -1.48
CA LEU A 263 -18.98 -11.76 -0.97
C LEU A 263 -19.70 -10.84 -1.95
N ARG A 264 -18.99 -9.83 -2.48
CA ARG A 264 -19.56 -8.88 -3.44
C ARG A 264 -19.87 -9.54 -4.79
N GLN A 265 -18.99 -10.41 -5.29
CA GLN A 265 -19.27 -11.20 -6.50
C GLN A 265 -20.50 -12.09 -6.34
N ALA A 266 -20.65 -12.81 -5.23
CA ALA A 266 -21.81 -13.66 -5.00
C ALA A 266 -23.13 -12.85 -4.98
N GLN A 267 -23.10 -11.62 -4.47
CA GLN A 267 -24.23 -10.68 -4.51
C GLN A 267 -24.52 -10.15 -5.93
N GLU A 268 -23.50 -9.96 -6.75
CA GLU A 268 -23.62 -9.56 -8.16
C GLU A 268 -24.17 -10.72 -9.02
N GLU A 269 -23.62 -11.93 -8.85
CA GLU A 269 -24.05 -13.19 -9.48
C GLU A 269 -25.53 -13.49 -9.17
N ALA A 270 -25.92 -13.40 -7.89
CA ALA A 270 -27.30 -13.62 -7.45
C ALA A 270 -28.29 -12.60 -8.03
N LYS A 271 -27.89 -11.33 -8.20
CA LYS A 271 -28.71 -10.30 -8.87
C LYS A 271 -28.80 -10.51 -10.38
N ALA A 272 -27.74 -11.03 -11.00
CA ALA A 272 -27.68 -11.31 -12.43
C ALA A 272 -28.37 -12.64 -12.82
N GLY A 273 -28.70 -13.50 -11.85
CA GLY A 273 -29.20 -14.85 -12.12
C GLY A 273 -28.13 -15.76 -12.73
N ALA A 274 -26.85 -15.47 -12.51
CA ALA A 274 -25.74 -16.25 -13.04
C ALA A 274 -25.65 -17.62 -12.34
N PRO A 275 -25.26 -18.69 -13.05
CA PRO A 275 -25.02 -19.99 -12.42
C PRO A 275 -23.87 -19.89 -11.41
N ALA A 276 -24.00 -20.56 -10.27
CA ALA A 276 -22.93 -20.66 -9.29
C ALA A 276 -21.74 -21.41 -9.93
N VAL A 277 -20.60 -20.72 -10.03
CA VAL A 277 -19.33 -21.32 -10.47
C VAL A 277 -18.72 -22.08 -9.30
N ASP A 278 -18.09 -23.23 -9.59
CA ASP A 278 -17.32 -24.02 -8.65
C ASP A 278 -16.08 -23.23 -8.17
N GLN A 279 -16.27 -22.47 -7.10
CA GLN A 279 -15.30 -21.57 -6.49
C GLN A 279 -15.58 -21.43 -4.99
N PRO A 280 -14.53 -21.29 -4.15
CA PRO A 280 -14.70 -21.21 -2.71
C PRO A 280 -15.67 -20.08 -2.32
N SER A 281 -16.47 -20.34 -1.29
CA SER A 281 -17.42 -19.35 -0.77
C SER A 281 -16.70 -18.20 -0.06
N ALA A 282 -17.40 -17.09 0.12
CA ALA A 282 -16.87 -15.95 0.87
C ALA A 282 -16.56 -16.31 2.33
N LEU A 283 -17.30 -17.25 2.91
CA LEU A 283 -17.11 -17.69 4.29
C LEU A 283 -15.92 -18.65 4.42
N GLU A 284 -15.64 -19.50 3.43
CA GLU A 284 -14.39 -20.27 3.40
C GLU A 284 -13.15 -19.39 3.41
N LEU A 285 -13.09 -18.42 2.49
CA LEU A 285 -11.98 -17.48 2.39
C LEU A 285 -11.84 -16.64 3.66
N ALA A 286 -12.95 -16.22 4.27
CA ALA A 286 -12.94 -15.48 5.54
C ALA A 286 -12.40 -16.35 6.70
N VAL A 287 -12.77 -17.64 6.78
CA VAL A 287 -12.27 -18.55 7.82
C VAL A 287 -10.78 -18.81 7.64
N GLN A 288 -10.33 -19.05 6.41
CA GLN A 288 -8.90 -19.19 6.09
C GLN A 288 -8.12 -17.92 6.49
N ALA A 289 -8.64 -16.73 6.18
CA ALA A 289 -8.03 -15.47 6.58
C ALA A 289 -7.97 -15.28 8.12
N VAL A 290 -9.00 -15.70 8.86
CA VAL A 290 -9.00 -15.65 10.34
C VAL A 290 -8.06 -16.69 10.96
N LEU A 291 -7.97 -17.90 10.42
CA LEU A 291 -7.00 -18.92 10.89
C LEU A 291 -5.56 -18.52 10.58
N LEU A 292 -5.32 -17.97 9.38
CA LEU A 292 -4.01 -17.46 8.98
C LEU A 292 -3.63 -16.22 9.78
N HIS A 293 -4.54 -15.29 10.05
CA HIS A 293 -4.27 -14.00 10.70
C HIS A 293 -5.31 -13.64 11.79
N PRO A 294 -5.34 -14.34 12.93
CA PRO A 294 -6.35 -14.13 13.98
C PRO A 294 -6.20 -12.78 14.68
N ALA A 295 -4.98 -12.25 14.76
CA ALA A 295 -4.68 -10.93 15.33
C ALA A 295 -5.26 -9.75 14.50
N ALA A 296 -5.67 -9.98 13.25
CA ALA A 296 -6.38 -8.98 12.46
C ALA A 296 -7.79 -8.71 13.00
N VAL A 297 -8.47 -9.71 13.58
CA VAL A 297 -9.85 -9.57 14.07
C VAL A 297 -9.95 -8.54 15.22
N PRO A 298 -9.14 -8.59 16.30
CA PRO A 298 -9.19 -7.54 17.33
C PRO A 298 -8.75 -6.16 16.81
N ALA A 299 -7.80 -6.09 15.87
CA ALA A 299 -7.39 -4.82 15.25
C ALA A 299 -8.51 -4.17 14.42
N LEU A 300 -9.19 -4.96 13.57
CA LEU A 300 -10.40 -4.53 12.85
C LEU A 300 -11.52 -4.14 13.82
N LEU A 301 -11.72 -4.91 14.89
CA LEU A 301 -12.77 -4.66 15.88
C LEU A 301 -12.54 -3.35 16.65
N ALA A 302 -11.30 -2.99 16.95
CA ALA A 302 -10.96 -1.68 17.53
C ALA A 302 -11.42 -0.52 16.63
N LYS A 303 -11.06 -0.56 15.33
CA LYS A 303 -11.46 0.43 14.32
C LYS A 303 -12.98 0.48 14.09
N LEU A 304 -13.64 -0.68 14.09
CA LEU A 304 -15.10 -0.75 13.99
C LEU A 304 -15.81 -0.13 15.21
N ARG A 305 -15.24 -0.30 16.41
CA ARG A 305 -15.77 0.25 17.67
C ARG A 305 -15.67 1.77 17.74
N GLU A 306 -14.60 2.37 17.20
CA GLU A 306 -14.50 3.82 16.95
C GLU A 306 -15.67 4.28 16.07
N GLY A 307 -15.92 3.55 14.96
CA GLY A 307 -17.04 3.78 14.04
C GLY A 307 -18.45 3.43 14.55
N GLY A 308 -18.61 3.04 15.82
CA GLY A 308 -19.89 2.72 16.46
C GLY A 308 -20.44 1.32 16.21
N SER A 309 -19.66 0.42 15.59
CA SER A 309 -20.05 -0.96 15.25
C SER A 309 -19.28 -1.98 16.12
N GLY A 310 -19.75 -3.24 16.19
CA GLY A 310 -19.03 -4.31 16.91
C GLY A 310 -18.93 -4.11 18.44
N ARG A 311 -19.94 -3.45 19.04
CA ARG A 311 -20.05 -3.22 20.50
C ARG A 311 -20.93 -4.26 21.21
N ASP A 312 -21.30 -5.34 20.52
CA ASP A 312 -22.21 -6.36 21.03
C ASP A 312 -21.48 -7.33 21.97
N ALA A 313 -22.12 -7.73 23.07
CA ALA A 313 -21.54 -8.66 24.07
C ALA A 313 -21.10 -10.02 23.50
N HIS A 314 -21.61 -10.40 22.33
CA HIS A 314 -21.12 -11.56 21.59
C HIS A 314 -19.67 -11.40 21.12
N TRP A 315 -19.26 -10.20 20.68
CA TRP A 315 -17.87 -9.93 20.31
C TRP A 315 -16.92 -10.06 21.50
N ASP A 316 -17.32 -9.58 22.68
CA ASP A 316 -16.52 -9.74 23.91
C ASP A 316 -16.39 -11.23 24.30
N THR A 317 -17.49 -11.97 24.16
CA THR A 317 -17.50 -13.45 24.34
C THR A 317 -16.61 -14.15 23.31
N LEU A 318 -16.54 -13.65 22.09
CA LEU A 318 -15.73 -14.22 21.01
C LEU A 318 -14.24 -13.90 21.23
N MET A 319 -13.89 -12.68 21.61
CA MET A 319 -12.51 -12.25 21.90
C MET A 319 -11.90 -12.95 23.13
N SER A 320 -12.71 -13.42 24.09
CA SER A 320 -12.21 -14.19 25.23
C SER A 320 -11.75 -15.61 24.85
N ARG A 321 -12.19 -16.14 23.70
CA ARG A 321 -11.81 -17.48 23.21
C ARG A 321 -10.32 -17.54 22.90
N LYS A 322 -9.70 -18.70 23.18
CA LYS A 322 -8.24 -18.91 23.08
C LYS A 322 -7.61 -18.40 21.77
N LEU A 323 -8.26 -18.63 20.63
CA LEU A 323 -7.76 -18.20 19.31
C LEU A 323 -7.47 -16.69 19.24
N PHE A 324 -8.24 -15.87 19.96
CA PHE A 324 -8.14 -14.41 19.95
C PHE A 324 -7.46 -13.86 21.21
N SER A 325 -7.73 -14.44 22.38
CA SER A 325 -7.12 -13.99 23.64
C SER A 325 -5.61 -14.29 23.74
N SER A 326 -5.09 -15.23 22.95
CA SER A 326 -3.64 -15.41 22.73
C SER A 326 -3.19 -15.08 21.31
N ALA A 327 -3.94 -14.26 20.56
CA ALA A 327 -3.55 -13.86 19.21
C ALA A 327 -2.43 -12.82 19.24
N ALA A 328 -1.22 -13.26 18.90
CA ALA A 328 -0.11 -12.39 18.54
C ALA A 328 0.21 -12.53 17.04
N ALA A 329 0.78 -11.50 16.42
CA ALA A 329 1.29 -11.58 15.07
C ALA A 329 2.49 -12.55 14.94
N GLY A 330 3.31 -12.68 15.99
CA GLY A 330 4.54 -13.48 16.01
C GLY A 330 5.78 -12.72 15.53
N SER A 331 5.63 -11.76 14.63
CA SER A 331 6.72 -10.87 14.19
C SER A 331 6.32 -9.39 14.20
N THR A 332 7.31 -8.51 14.35
CA THR A 332 7.14 -7.05 14.27
C THR A 332 6.66 -6.64 12.88
N SER A 333 7.23 -7.23 11.82
CA SER A 333 6.79 -7.09 10.42
C SER A 333 5.31 -7.38 10.23
N LEU A 334 4.80 -8.53 10.70
CA LEU A 334 3.39 -8.85 10.52
C LEU A 334 2.48 -7.97 11.40
N GLN A 335 2.89 -7.62 12.63
CA GLN A 335 2.14 -6.69 13.47
C GLN A 335 1.95 -5.33 12.78
N HIS A 336 2.99 -4.84 12.11
CA HIS A 336 2.96 -3.59 11.36
C HIS A 336 2.00 -3.65 10.18
N LEU A 337 2.04 -4.72 9.38
CA LEU A 337 1.11 -4.94 8.27
C LEU A 337 -0.35 -5.07 8.75
N LEU A 338 -0.59 -5.68 9.91
CA LEU A 338 -1.92 -5.76 10.52
C LEU A 338 -2.45 -4.38 10.92
N ASN A 339 -1.59 -3.50 11.44
CA ASN A 339 -1.98 -2.12 11.77
C ASN A 339 -2.34 -1.34 10.49
N ILE A 340 -1.50 -1.41 9.44
CA ILE A 340 -1.76 -0.78 8.13
C ILE A 340 -3.09 -1.28 7.54
N TYR A 341 -3.31 -2.60 7.53
CA TYR A 341 -4.54 -3.18 7.02
C TYR A 341 -5.78 -2.76 7.84
N ALA A 342 -5.70 -2.75 9.18
CA ALA A 342 -6.82 -2.37 10.03
C ALA A 342 -7.20 -0.89 9.86
N GLU A 343 -6.20 -0.01 9.78
CA GLU A 343 -6.39 1.43 9.53
C GLU A 343 -7.01 1.67 8.15
N ARG A 344 -6.47 1.04 7.10
CA ARG A 344 -6.94 1.25 5.71
C ARG A 344 -8.32 0.64 5.46
N SER A 345 -8.48 -0.64 5.81
CA SER A 345 -9.60 -1.47 5.36
C SER A 345 -10.64 -1.75 6.44
N GLY A 346 -10.45 -1.28 7.69
CA GLY A 346 -11.41 -1.47 8.78
C GLY A 346 -12.84 -1.01 8.44
N LEU A 347 -13.00 0.09 7.71
CA LEU A 347 -14.31 0.60 7.30
C LEU A 347 -15.03 -0.30 6.26
N LEU A 348 -14.31 -1.16 5.54
CA LEU A 348 -14.92 -2.12 4.59
C LEU A 348 -15.74 -3.20 5.30
N TRP A 349 -15.47 -3.42 6.60
CA TRP A 349 -16.16 -4.38 7.46
C TRP A 349 -17.34 -3.79 8.25
N LYS A 350 -17.59 -2.48 8.12
CA LYS A 350 -18.72 -1.79 8.76
C LYS A 350 -20.11 -2.20 8.20
N PRO A 351 -20.30 -2.49 6.90
CA PRO A 351 -21.58 -2.98 6.38
C PRO A 351 -22.04 -4.26 7.08
N PRO A 352 -23.36 -4.43 7.34
CA PRO A 352 -23.87 -5.49 8.20
C PRO A 352 -23.62 -6.90 7.62
N ASP A 353 -23.55 -7.02 6.30
CA ASP A 353 -23.24 -8.28 5.61
C ASP A 353 -21.78 -8.69 5.78
N ALA A 354 -20.84 -7.74 5.63
CA ALA A 354 -19.43 -7.94 5.89
C ALA A 354 -19.17 -8.22 7.38
N LEU A 355 -19.82 -7.49 8.29
CA LEU A 355 -19.69 -7.69 9.73
C LEU A 355 -20.21 -9.07 10.17
N GLN A 356 -21.34 -9.52 9.60
CA GLN A 356 -21.88 -10.85 9.86
C GLN A 356 -20.98 -11.94 9.27
N LEU A 357 -20.39 -11.73 8.09
CA LEU A 357 -19.38 -12.64 7.51
C LEU A 357 -18.16 -12.77 8.43
N LEU A 358 -17.63 -11.66 8.95
CA LEU A 358 -16.49 -11.68 9.88
C LEU A 358 -16.86 -12.41 11.18
N ARG A 359 -18.06 -12.19 11.71
CA ARG A 359 -18.56 -12.82 12.92
C ARG A 359 -18.72 -14.33 12.76
N THR A 360 -19.37 -14.79 11.68
CA THR A 360 -19.54 -16.23 11.43
C THR A 360 -18.20 -16.90 11.15
N ALA A 361 -17.31 -16.26 10.40
CA ALA A 361 -15.95 -16.76 10.16
C ALA A 361 -15.15 -16.87 11.46
N ALA A 362 -15.18 -15.85 12.33
CA ALA A 362 -14.44 -15.83 13.58
C ALA A 362 -14.99 -16.83 14.62
N CYS A 363 -16.31 -17.04 14.65
CA CYS A 363 -16.92 -18.14 15.39
C CYS A 363 -16.40 -19.50 14.88
N LEU A 364 -16.55 -19.78 13.58
CA LEU A 364 -16.19 -21.08 12.99
C LEU A 364 -14.70 -21.38 13.15
N ALA A 365 -13.84 -20.40 12.82
CA ALA A 365 -12.39 -20.50 12.98
C ALA A 365 -12.01 -20.84 14.43
N SER A 366 -12.68 -20.27 15.43
CA SER A 366 -12.40 -20.57 16.83
C SER A 366 -12.93 -21.92 17.31
N GLU A 367 -13.98 -22.48 16.71
CA GLU A 367 -14.41 -23.86 16.99
C GLU A 367 -13.45 -24.86 16.32
N LEU A 368 -13.02 -24.59 15.08
CA LEU A 368 -12.02 -25.40 14.38
C LEU A 368 -10.67 -25.38 15.12
N ALA A 369 -10.24 -24.22 15.61
CA ALA A 369 -9.04 -24.06 16.43
C ALA A 369 -9.16 -24.69 17.84
N SER A 370 -10.38 -25.03 18.31
CA SER A 370 -10.58 -25.80 19.54
C SER A 370 -10.54 -27.33 19.31
N GLY A 371 -10.41 -27.76 18.05
CA GLY A 371 -10.38 -29.17 17.66
C GLY A 371 -11.76 -29.78 17.38
N ALA A 372 -12.81 -28.95 17.24
CA ALA A 372 -14.12 -29.45 16.81
C ALA A 372 -14.06 -29.93 15.34
N THR A 373 -14.77 -31.02 15.03
CA THR A 373 -15.12 -31.33 13.63
C THR A 373 -15.97 -30.19 13.07
N ALA A 374 -15.89 -29.86 11.79
CA ALA A 374 -16.64 -28.72 11.29
C ALA A 374 -18.15 -28.97 11.26
N ALA A 375 -18.62 -30.21 11.13
CA ALA A 375 -20.03 -30.54 11.41
C ALA A 375 -20.48 -30.08 12.83
N ALA A 376 -19.60 -30.15 13.84
CA ALA A 376 -19.85 -29.60 15.17
C ALA A 376 -19.64 -28.08 15.22
N ALA A 377 -18.60 -27.55 14.57
CA ALA A 377 -18.31 -26.11 14.48
C ALA A 377 -19.44 -25.32 13.80
N ALA A 378 -20.00 -25.85 12.71
CA ALA A 378 -21.13 -25.33 11.96
C ALA A 378 -22.35 -25.19 12.87
N LYS A 379 -22.68 -26.27 13.59
CA LYS A 379 -23.82 -26.33 14.51
C LYS A 379 -23.65 -25.40 15.72
N ALA A 380 -22.43 -25.25 16.23
CA ALA A 380 -22.11 -24.27 17.27
C ALA A 380 -22.21 -22.83 16.75
N THR A 381 -21.70 -22.55 15.55
CA THR A 381 -21.71 -21.23 14.90
C THR A 381 -23.14 -20.79 14.56
N LEU A 382 -23.97 -21.67 13.98
CA LEU A 382 -25.39 -21.42 13.73
C LEU A 382 -26.14 -20.99 15.01
N ARG A 383 -25.92 -21.71 16.12
CA ARG A 383 -26.49 -21.37 17.43
C ARG A 383 -26.01 -20.02 17.98
N ALA A 384 -24.75 -19.67 17.75
CA ALA A 384 -24.13 -18.47 18.32
C ALA A 384 -24.36 -17.19 17.48
N CYS A 385 -24.58 -17.34 16.17
CA CYS A 385 -24.76 -16.24 15.22
C CYS A 385 -26.23 -16.01 14.82
N GLY A 386 -27.15 -16.91 15.17
CA GLY A 386 -28.61 -16.66 15.17
C GLY A 386 -29.24 -16.45 13.79
N GLY A 387 -28.83 -17.21 12.77
CA GLY A 387 -29.39 -17.12 11.42
C GLY A 387 -30.46 -18.18 11.15
N ASP A 388 -31.61 -17.75 10.60
CA ASP A 388 -32.67 -18.64 10.06
C ASP A 388 -32.27 -19.37 8.75
N GLY A 389 -31.04 -19.15 8.26
CA GLY A 389 -30.51 -19.72 7.01
C GLY A 389 -29.69 -20.99 7.22
N ASP A 390 -30.35 -22.12 7.47
CA ASP A 390 -29.74 -23.41 7.79
C ASP A 390 -28.78 -23.95 6.69
N SER A 391 -29.02 -23.59 5.42
CA SER A 391 -28.24 -24.10 4.28
C SER A 391 -26.87 -23.44 4.09
N GLY A 392 -26.77 -22.11 4.14
CA GLY A 392 -25.56 -21.39 3.73
C GLY A 392 -24.37 -21.55 4.68
N VAL A 393 -24.61 -21.54 5.99
CA VAL A 393 -23.55 -21.70 7.00
C VAL A 393 -23.12 -23.15 7.14
N ALA A 394 -24.05 -24.11 6.98
CA ALA A 394 -23.73 -25.54 7.01
C ALA A 394 -22.91 -25.95 5.77
N VAL A 395 -23.28 -25.47 4.57
CA VAL A 395 -22.52 -25.69 3.33
C VAL A 395 -21.12 -25.10 3.46
N ALA A 396 -20.98 -23.80 3.73
CA ALA A 396 -19.66 -23.18 3.86
C ALA A 396 -18.79 -23.76 4.99
N ALA A 397 -19.38 -24.23 6.09
CA ALA A 397 -18.62 -24.93 7.12
C ALA A 397 -18.17 -26.34 6.71
N ALA A 398 -19.02 -27.06 5.97
CA ALA A 398 -18.68 -28.35 5.37
C ALA A 398 -17.67 -28.20 4.22
N ASP A 399 -17.69 -27.08 3.47
CA ASP A 399 -16.74 -26.75 2.42
C ASP A 399 -15.42 -26.25 3.00
N VAL A 400 -15.43 -25.54 4.15
CA VAL A 400 -14.21 -25.32 4.96
C VAL A 400 -13.64 -26.65 5.45
N GLU A 401 -14.48 -27.56 5.95
CA GLU A 401 -14.05 -28.90 6.37
C GLU A 401 -13.48 -29.69 5.20
N ALA A 402 -14.17 -29.69 4.06
CA ALA A 402 -13.81 -30.44 2.87
C ALA A 402 -12.59 -29.84 2.18
N ALA A 403 -12.43 -28.52 2.14
CA ALA A 403 -11.20 -27.87 1.69
C ALA A 403 -10.04 -28.15 2.66
N ALA A 404 -10.29 -28.10 3.98
CA ALA A 404 -9.28 -28.48 4.98
C ALA A 404 -8.90 -29.97 4.86
N LEU A 405 -9.84 -30.89 4.64
CA LEU A 405 -9.58 -32.33 4.48
C LEU A 405 -8.98 -32.69 3.11
N ALA A 406 -9.46 -32.08 2.02
CA ALA A 406 -8.92 -32.30 0.67
C ALA A 406 -7.52 -31.70 0.52
N ALA A 407 -7.21 -30.63 1.26
CA ALA A 407 -5.87 -30.09 1.44
C ALA A 407 -5.15 -30.67 2.69
N HIS A 408 -5.27 -31.99 2.92
CA HIS A 408 -4.48 -32.76 3.89
C HIS A 408 -4.68 -32.45 5.39
N GLY A 409 -5.87 -32.00 5.79
CA GLY A 409 -6.30 -31.94 7.19
C GLY A 409 -5.73 -30.76 8.00
N LEU A 410 -5.52 -29.60 7.37
CA LEU A 410 -4.92 -28.41 7.99
C LEU A 410 -5.68 -27.98 9.27
N ARG A 411 -5.06 -28.22 10.42
CA ARG A 411 -5.47 -27.73 11.74
C ARG A 411 -5.06 -26.27 11.89
N ALA A 412 -5.57 -25.60 12.92
CA ALA A 412 -5.11 -24.25 13.28
C ALA A 412 -3.59 -24.18 13.55
N GLU A 413 -2.98 -25.30 13.95
CA GLU A 413 -1.52 -25.48 14.13
C GLU A 413 -0.76 -25.34 12.80
N ASP A 414 -1.31 -25.86 11.70
CA ASP A 414 -0.69 -25.79 10.37
C ASP A 414 -0.78 -24.36 9.80
N TRP A 415 -1.91 -23.67 10.00
CA TRP A 415 -2.05 -22.24 9.68
C TRP A 415 -1.08 -21.36 10.47
N ALA A 416 -0.81 -21.70 11.73
CA ALA A 416 0.21 -21.04 12.53
C ALA A 416 1.64 -21.32 12.02
N CYS A 417 1.90 -22.53 11.50
CA CYS A 417 3.17 -22.84 10.83
C CYS A 417 3.34 -22.03 9.56
N VAL A 418 2.36 -22.04 8.65
CA VAL A 418 2.37 -21.25 7.40
C VAL A 418 2.58 -19.76 7.69
N ARG A 419 1.93 -19.19 8.71
CA ARG A 419 2.17 -17.81 9.14
C ARG A 419 3.62 -17.58 9.58
N ARG A 420 4.17 -18.44 10.43
CA ARG A 420 5.54 -18.32 10.95
C ARG A 420 6.59 -18.50 9.86
N ASP A 421 6.34 -19.37 8.89
CA ASP A 421 7.25 -19.58 7.76
C ASP A 421 7.21 -18.39 6.78
N ALA A 422 6.04 -17.77 6.61
CA ALA A 422 5.86 -16.55 5.80
C ALA A 422 6.36 -15.27 6.50
N PHE A 423 6.27 -15.22 7.84
CA PHE A 423 6.63 -14.08 8.69
C PHE A 423 7.43 -14.58 9.91
N PRO A 424 8.71 -14.94 9.73
CA PRO A 424 9.55 -15.46 10.81
C PRO A 424 9.71 -14.45 11.94
N GLU A 425 10.02 -14.95 13.14
CA GLU A 425 10.26 -14.15 14.36
C GLU A 425 11.61 -13.39 14.27
N ALA A 426 11.66 -12.39 13.38
CA ALA A 426 12.77 -11.45 13.27
C ALA A 426 12.53 -10.24 14.19
N GLY A 427 13.61 -9.75 14.82
CA GLY A 427 13.56 -8.51 15.59
C GLY A 427 13.38 -7.25 14.72
N GLU A 428 13.84 -7.31 13.47
CA GLU A 428 13.76 -6.19 12.52
C GLU A 428 12.44 -6.21 11.72
N ASN A 429 11.75 -5.07 11.71
CA ASN A 429 10.57 -4.86 10.88
C ASN A 429 11.00 -4.47 9.44
N GLU A 430 10.83 -5.38 8.49
CA GLU A 430 11.14 -5.15 7.07
C GLU A 430 10.31 -4.00 6.47
N PHE A 431 9.07 -3.86 6.95
CA PHE A 431 8.08 -2.88 6.50
C PHE A 431 8.13 -1.58 7.31
N ARG A 432 9.17 -1.35 8.13
CA ARG A 432 9.33 -0.13 8.96
C ARG A 432 9.28 1.19 8.16
N HIS A 433 9.60 1.12 6.87
CA HIS A 433 9.59 2.23 5.93
C HIS A 433 8.18 2.63 5.49
N LEU A 434 7.18 1.76 5.67
CA LEU A 434 5.78 2.05 5.38
C LEU A 434 5.13 2.73 6.59
N ARG A 435 5.04 4.05 6.57
CA ARG A 435 4.45 4.85 7.66
C ARG A 435 2.94 4.59 7.73
N LEU A 436 2.37 4.40 8.93
CA LEU A 436 0.92 4.14 9.04
C LEU A 436 0.07 5.31 8.50
N HIS A 437 0.55 6.54 8.71
CA HIS A 437 -0.14 7.76 8.29
C HIS A 437 -0.41 7.80 6.77
N ASP A 438 0.47 7.20 5.96
CA ASP A 438 0.34 7.14 4.50
C ASP A 438 -0.81 6.25 4.02
N PHE A 439 -1.28 5.35 4.88
CA PHE A 439 -2.40 4.48 4.59
C PHE A 439 -3.70 4.95 5.28
N SER A 440 -3.67 5.97 6.14
CA SER A 440 -4.92 6.54 6.69
C SER A 440 -5.60 7.50 5.71
N ASP A 441 -6.94 7.50 5.68
CA ASP A 441 -7.72 8.58 5.05
C ASP A 441 -7.84 9.81 5.97
N ALA A 442 -7.48 9.70 7.25
CA ALA A 442 -7.48 10.80 8.22
C ALA A 442 -6.15 11.56 8.19
N VAL A 443 -6.17 12.79 7.67
CA VAL A 443 -5.03 13.70 7.79
C VAL A 443 -5.03 14.30 9.19
N ALA A 444 -4.11 13.87 10.04
CA ALA A 444 -3.87 14.49 11.33
C ALA A 444 -3.39 15.94 11.11
N GLN A 445 -4.18 16.90 11.58
CA GLN A 445 -3.78 18.30 11.66
C GLN A 445 -3.06 18.51 12.97
N LEU A 446 -1.78 18.87 12.93
CA LEU A 446 -1.07 19.32 14.14
C LEU A 446 -1.69 20.63 14.63
N PRO A 447 -1.86 20.83 15.95
CA PRO A 447 -2.05 22.15 16.54
C PRO A 447 -0.99 23.13 16.00
N ARG A 448 -1.36 24.38 15.71
CA ARG A 448 -0.45 25.34 15.06
C ARG A 448 0.88 25.51 15.78
N ASP A 449 0.89 25.42 17.10
CA ASP A 449 2.11 25.58 17.91
C ASP A 449 3.03 24.35 17.79
N GLU A 450 2.47 23.15 17.73
CA GLU A 450 3.21 21.89 17.48
C GLU A 450 3.68 21.80 16.02
N LEU A 451 2.85 22.23 15.06
CA LEU A 451 3.24 22.38 13.66
C LEU A 451 4.44 23.35 13.56
N ASN A 452 4.36 24.52 14.19
CA ASN A 452 5.45 25.50 14.18
C ASN A 452 6.73 24.96 14.86
N ALA A 453 6.60 24.15 15.93
CA ALA A 453 7.73 23.54 16.61
C ALA A 453 8.39 22.44 15.75
N ALA A 454 7.61 21.52 15.20
CA ALA A 454 8.09 20.47 14.30
C ALA A 454 8.69 21.04 13.00
N MET A 455 8.09 22.10 12.46
CA MET A 455 8.67 22.87 11.36
C MET A 455 10.01 23.50 11.76
N ALA A 456 10.15 24.06 12.97
CA ALA A 456 11.40 24.68 13.41
C ALA A 456 12.53 23.66 13.70
N ASP A 457 12.18 22.42 14.04
CA ASP A 457 13.13 21.35 14.40
C ASP A 457 13.58 20.52 13.18
N GLY A 458 12.70 20.32 12.18
CA GLY A 458 12.99 19.50 11.00
C GLY A 458 12.35 19.95 9.68
N GLY A 459 11.73 21.13 9.62
CA GLY A 459 11.04 21.60 8.42
C GLY A 459 9.81 20.73 8.07
N ALA A 460 9.52 20.60 6.77
CA ALA A 460 8.39 19.80 6.30
C ALA A 460 8.55 18.30 6.67
N GLU A 461 9.77 17.76 6.66
CA GLU A 461 10.06 16.40 7.11
C GLU A 461 9.85 16.25 8.62
N GLY A 462 10.28 17.22 9.42
CA GLY A 462 10.05 17.25 10.88
C GLY A 462 8.57 17.23 11.26
N VAL A 463 7.69 17.84 10.45
CA VAL A 463 6.23 17.75 10.62
C VAL A 463 5.70 16.35 10.36
N GLU A 464 6.21 15.64 9.36
CA GLU A 464 5.78 14.26 9.13
C GLU A 464 6.27 13.30 10.20
N ASP A 465 7.53 13.46 10.65
CA ASP A 465 8.12 12.66 11.73
C ASP A 465 7.35 12.91 13.03
N ALA A 466 7.03 14.16 13.38
CA ALA A 466 6.20 14.51 14.54
C ALA A 466 4.77 13.91 14.47
N ILE A 467 4.18 13.82 13.27
CA ILE A 467 2.86 13.18 13.08
C ILE A 467 2.95 11.67 13.16
N ALA A 468 4.00 11.06 12.61
CA ALA A 468 4.25 9.62 12.72
C ALA A 468 4.45 9.23 14.19
N ASP A 469 5.29 9.95 14.92
CA ASP A 469 5.54 9.76 16.35
C ASP A 469 4.26 9.96 17.18
N MET A 470 3.47 11.01 16.90
CA MET A 470 2.20 11.23 17.59
C MET A 470 1.21 10.08 17.33
N GLN A 471 1.13 9.57 16.10
CA GLN A 471 0.26 8.43 15.77
C GLN A 471 0.76 7.12 16.41
N GLU A 472 2.07 6.88 16.45
CA GLU A 472 2.64 5.73 17.13
C GLU A 472 2.39 5.80 18.64
N GLN A 473 2.56 6.97 19.27
CA GLN A 473 2.23 7.19 20.68
C GLN A 473 0.73 6.99 20.96
N LEU A 474 -0.16 7.47 20.09
CA LEU A 474 -1.61 7.24 20.22
C LEU A 474 -1.96 5.76 20.08
N MET A 475 -1.33 5.04 19.14
CA MET A 475 -1.48 3.58 19.01
C MET A 475 -0.96 2.83 20.24
N LEU A 476 0.23 3.18 20.74
CA LEU A 476 0.79 2.60 21.95
C LEU A 476 -0.13 2.84 23.16
N GLN A 477 -0.69 4.05 23.30
CA GLN A 477 -1.70 4.34 24.32
C GLN A 477 -2.99 3.52 24.14
N GLN A 478 -3.49 3.35 22.91
CA GLN A 478 -4.65 2.47 22.65
C GLN A 478 -4.34 1.01 22.99
N GLN A 479 -3.18 0.50 22.60
CA GLN A 479 -2.74 -0.87 22.91
C GLN A 479 -2.56 -1.08 24.43
N LEU A 480 -1.95 -0.12 25.14
CA LEU A 480 -1.80 -0.14 26.59
C LEU A 480 -3.15 -0.03 27.32
N ALA A 481 -4.10 0.76 26.81
CA ALA A 481 -5.46 0.84 27.37
C ALA A 481 -6.22 -0.49 27.19
N MET A 482 -6.09 -1.13 26.03
CA MET A 482 -6.67 -2.45 25.76
C MET A 482 -6.04 -3.55 26.62
N ALA A 483 -4.73 -3.50 26.88
CA ALA A 483 -4.04 -4.42 27.77
C ALA A 483 -4.38 -4.17 29.26
N GLY A 484 -4.47 -2.91 29.68
CA GLY A 484 -4.77 -2.50 31.06
C GLY A 484 -6.20 -2.83 31.50
N GLY A 485 -7.15 -2.88 30.57
CA GLY A 485 -8.55 -3.25 30.83
C GLY A 485 -8.76 -4.66 31.41
N GLY A 486 -7.78 -5.56 31.27
CA GLY A 486 -7.85 -6.93 31.80
C GLY A 486 -7.50 -7.08 33.29
N GLY A 487 -6.94 -6.06 33.94
CA GLY A 487 -6.45 -6.15 35.33
C GLY A 487 -7.44 -5.73 36.43
N GLY A 488 -8.59 -5.16 36.06
CA GLY A 488 -9.48 -4.41 36.96
C GLY A 488 -10.61 -5.19 37.63
N ALA A 489 -10.42 -6.46 37.98
CA ALA A 489 -11.41 -7.24 38.73
C ALA A 489 -10.76 -8.24 39.70
N ARG A 490 -10.57 -7.81 40.95
CA ARG A 490 -10.28 -8.65 42.12
C ARG A 490 -11.01 -8.10 43.34
#